data_AF-A0A0A9XH06-F1
#
_entry.id   AF-A0A0A9XH06-F1
#
_cell.length_a   1.000
_cell.length_b   1.000
_cell.length_c   1.000
_cell.angle_alpha   90.00
_cell.angle_beta   90.00
_cell.angle_gamma   90.00
#
_symmetry.space_group_name_H-M   'P 1'
#
loop_
_entity.id
_entity.type
_entity.pdbx_description
1 polymer ?
#
loop_
_entity_poly.entity_id
_entity_poly.type
_entity_poly.pdbx_seq_one_letter_code
_entity_poly.pdbx_strand_id
1 'polypeptide(L)'
;MNKCTPQMISVCVPGVLAAFKQMFSIETYRAVNKPSGFLRKVTNQMISACANYITDDNRSSLWKLPKSVVLQRITDCMRLYLDYCLIYHDMEQRAKLGGHNSGKEAFAGSDIFVIGKFLTFKNRLAKIADILSTRLAFSVLEDSRIKGVNKVARRVKRAYEVFPKTNHNLMDYRDVRFDNDYAQFKEKIAEQEYALQALMYRTLSASPNMPVWCLYVKRWNKIPLDCLKMELVASHAYNLYMTEITKLRDLYNKRRRNPGIPKLIAPVAARLIWIQALTSRITQPLEVMKSCKIDSSLPWTPTGIKVFNALLKTFCLFEMIHREVVYKKFALVRIKMTQPLLKSYPKKGYKINFHPVIREFFDETKHIYIAGHPISSAQYLDMQLMERMVWSYEMLTILLEKFIQIKKSIPYVFCNIGKPLMNQLNTHFRPFFKKVTWKTLSIVSDLHKVDHFLDDALWFHKMLTIMEGIPRKP
;
A
#
# COMPACT_ATOMS: atom_id res chain seq x y z
N MET A 1 -45.87 20.37 -11.33
CA MET A 1 -46.43 20.29 -9.96
C MET A 1 -45.27 20.02 -9.00
N ASN A 2 -44.96 20.96 -8.11
CA ASN A 2 -43.88 20.79 -7.14
C ASN A 2 -44.15 19.55 -6.26
N LYS A 3 -43.26 18.55 -6.33
CA LYS A 3 -43.32 17.38 -5.46
C LYS A 3 -43.21 17.85 -4.01
N CYS A 4 -44.24 17.59 -3.19
CA CYS A 4 -44.23 17.95 -1.78
C CYS A 4 -43.20 17.08 -1.05
N THR A 5 -42.01 17.64 -0.74
CA THR A 5 -40.94 16.89 -0.08
C THR A 5 -41.17 16.86 1.44
N PRO A 6 -40.69 15.83 2.16
CA PRO A 6 -40.74 15.79 3.62
C PRO A 6 -40.16 17.05 4.29
N GLN A 7 -39.15 17.66 3.67
CA GLN A 7 -38.53 18.91 4.13
C GLN A 7 -39.49 20.11 4.02
N MET A 8 -40.21 20.24 2.90
CA MET A 8 -41.24 21.28 2.75
C MET A 8 -42.37 21.10 3.75
N ILE A 9 -42.76 19.85 4.02
CA ILE A 9 -43.78 19.53 5.03
C ILE A 9 -43.31 19.98 6.41
N SER A 10 -42.07 19.68 6.80
CA SER A 10 -41.47 20.07 8.08
C SER A 10 -41.58 21.58 8.34
N VAL A 11 -41.35 22.41 7.32
CA VAL A 11 -41.46 23.88 7.41
C VAL A 11 -42.90 24.36 7.62
N CYS A 12 -43.89 23.65 7.08
CA CYS A 12 -45.30 24.02 7.22
C CYS A 12 -45.95 23.54 8.54
N VAL A 13 -45.37 22.52 9.19
CA VAL A 13 -45.92 21.93 10.43
C VAL A 13 -46.16 22.96 11.53
N PRO A 14 -45.23 23.88 11.85
CA PRO A 14 -45.45 24.87 12.91
C PRO A 14 -46.65 25.77 12.62
N GLY A 15 -46.84 26.20 11.38
CA GLY A 15 -47.99 27.02 11.00
C GLY A 15 -49.32 26.28 11.17
N VAL A 16 -49.37 25.01 10.77
CA VAL A 16 -50.56 24.16 10.92
C VAL A 16 -50.89 23.91 12.39
N LEU A 17 -49.88 23.66 13.23
CA LEU A 17 -50.08 23.41 14.66
C LEU A 17 -50.40 24.69 15.45
N ALA A 18 -49.89 25.85 15.02
CA ALA A 18 -50.27 27.15 15.58
C ALA A 18 -51.74 27.49 15.24
N ALA A 19 -52.17 27.29 14.00
CA ALA A 19 -53.56 27.43 13.59
C ALA A 19 -54.47 26.45 14.38
N PHE A 20 -54.04 25.20 14.56
CA PHE A 20 -54.73 24.23 15.41
C PHE A 20 -54.90 24.75 16.85
N LYS A 21 -53.83 25.26 17.47
CA LYS A 21 -53.89 25.84 18.82
C LYS A 21 -54.91 26.98 18.91
N GLN A 22 -54.94 27.86 17.92
CA GLN A 22 -55.89 28.98 17.87
C GLN A 22 -57.34 28.51 17.68
N MET A 23 -57.60 27.60 16.75
CA MET A 23 -58.93 27.06 16.48
C MET A 23 -59.51 26.33 17.70
N PHE A 24 -58.70 25.51 18.35
CA PHE A 24 -59.11 24.78 19.55
C PHE A 24 -59.09 25.63 20.81
N SER A 25 -58.69 26.90 20.76
CA SER A 25 -58.90 27.88 21.84
C SER A 25 -60.34 28.40 21.90
N ILE A 26 -61.11 28.24 20.82
CA ILE A 26 -62.51 28.67 20.72
C ILE A 26 -63.41 27.58 21.32
N GLU A 27 -64.17 27.92 22.37
CA GLU A 27 -64.97 26.96 23.15
C GLU A 27 -66.06 26.28 22.32
N THR A 28 -66.76 27.02 21.46
CA THR A 28 -67.79 26.48 20.56
C THR A 28 -67.23 25.45 19.58
N TYR A 29 -66.01 25.65 19.11
CA TYR A 29 -65.34 24.73 18.19
C TYR A 29 -64.85 23.47 18.92
N ARG A 30 -64.33 23.61 20.14
CA ARG A 30 -63.88 22.48 20.99
C ARG A 30 -65.05 21.59 21.44
N ALA A 31 -66.23 22.17 21.65
CA ALA A 31 -67.43 21.41 22.03
C ALA A 31 -67.87 20.41 20.94
N VAL A 32 -67.64 20.74 19.66
CA VAL A 32 -68.07 19.92 18.51
C VAL A 32 -66.96 19.02 17.97
N ASN A 33 -65.70 19.46 18.05
CA ASN A 33 -64.57 18.76 17.43
C ASN A 33 -63.59 18.18 18.44
N LYS A 34 -63.13 16.94 18.20
CA LYS A 34 -62.08 16.30 18.99
C LYS A 34 -60.68 16.67 18.46
N PRO A 35 -59.80 17.26 19.29
CA PRO A 35 -58.42 17.62 18.91
C PRO A 35 -57.61 16.46 18.30
N SER A 36 -57.75 15.27 18.88
CA SER A 36 -57.10 14.03 18.41
C SER A 36 -57.50 13.64 16.97
N GLY A 37 -58.72 13.99 16.54
CA GLY A 37 -59.22 13.73 15.20
C GLY A 37 -58.49 14.55 14.13
N PHE A 38 -58.17 15.81 14.42
CA PHE A 38 -57.42 16.70 13.53
C PHE A 38 -55.96 16.26 13.42
N LEU A 39 -55.28 16.07 14.55
CA LEU A 39 -53.88 15.63 14.60
C LEU A 39 -53.66 14.29 13.90
N ARG A 40 -54.63 13.37 14.01
CA ARG A 40 -54.65 12.11 13.25
C ARG A 40 -54.73 12.33 11.74
N LYS A 41 -55.53 13.30 11.26
CA LYS A 41 -55.61 13.62 9.83
C LYS A 41 -54.30 14.24 9.32
N VAL A 42 -53.71 15.16 10.09
CA VAL A 42 -52.39 15.76 9.78
C VAL A 42 -51.33 14.66 9.67
N THR A 43 -51.27 13.76 10.65
CA THR A 43 -50.30 12.65 10.65
C THR A 43 -50.54 11.67 9.50
N ASN A 44 -51.79 11.36 9.16
CA ASN A 44 -52.10 10.52 8.00
C ASN A 44 -51.63 11.16 6.70
N GLN A 45 -51.79 12.48 6.56
CA GLN A 45 -51.35 13.22 5.38
C GLN A 45 -49.82 13.22 5.28
N MET A 46 -49.12 13.40 6.40
CA MET A 46 -47.66 13.30 6.47
C MET A 46 -47.17 11.90 6.06
N ILE A 47 -47.76 10.84 6.63
CA ILE A 47 -47.42 9.45 6.28
C ILE A 47 -47.66 9.18 4.79
N SER A 48 -48.79 9.64 4.25
CA SER A 48 -49.13 9.46 2.83
C SER A 48 -48.16 10.22 1.93
N ALA A 49 -47.77 11.44 2.30
CA ALA A 49 -46.79 12.22 1.57
C ALA A 49 -45.39 11.58 1.62
N CYS A 50 -44.96 11.05 2.76
CA CYS A 50 -43.74 10.25 2.87
C CYS A 50 -43.77 9.00 1.99
N ALA A 51 -44.88 8.25 2.01
CA ALA A 51 -45.05 7.07 1.18
C ALA A 51 -44.96 7.41 -0.32
N ASN A 52 -45.65 8.46 -0.77
CA ASN A 52 -45.61 8.93 -2.15
C ASN A 52 -44.23 9.45 -2.56
N TYR A 53 -43.54 10.17 -1.67
CA TYR A 53 -42.17 10.64 -1.91
C TYR A 53 -41.20 9.48 -2.12
N ILE A 54 -41.34 8.41 -1.33
CA ILE A 54 -40.52 7.20 -1.45
C ILE A 54 -40.82 6.45 -2.77
N THR A 55 -42.10 6.27 -3.14
CA THR A 55 -42.53 5.45 -4.29
C THR A 55 -42.68 6.21 -5.62
N ASP A 56 -42.29 7.50 -5.66
CA ASP A 56 -42.57 8.41 -6.79
C ASP A 56 -44.06 8.37 -7.20
N ASP A 57 -44.94 8.67 -6.24
CA ASP A 57 -46.40 8.67 -6.43
C ASP A 57 -46.96 7.32 -6.90
N ASN A 58 -46.45 6.22 -6.32
CA ASN A 58 -46.77 4.84 -6.69
C ASN A 58 -46.44 4.46 -8.15
N ARG A 59 -45.66 5.28 -8.86
CA ARG A 59 -45.27 5.01 -10.26
C ARG A 59 -44.12 4.01 -10.37
N SER A 60 -43.35 3.83 -9.30
CA SER A 60 -42.24 2.88 -9.25
C SER A 60 -42.34 1.98 -8.03
N SER A 61 -42.10 0.67 -8.23
CA SER A 61 -41.91 -0.24 -7.10
C SER A 61 -40.64 0.18 -6.36
N LEU A 62 -40.74 0.37 -5.04
CA LEU A 62 -39.65 0.68 -4.11
C LEU A 62 -38.37 -0.12 -4.42
N TRP A 63 -38.53 -1.38 -4.79
CA TRP A 63 -37.45 -2.34 -5.00
C TRP A 63 -36.76 -2.25 -6.37
N LYS A 64 -37.38 -1.54 -7.33
CA LYS A 64 -36.81 -1.30 -8.68
C LYS A 64 -35.97 -0.02 -8.73
N LEU A 65 -36.20 0.92 -7.80
CA LEU A 65 -35.46 2.17 -7.73
C LEU A 65 -34.00 1.95 -7.28
N PRO A 66 -33.09 2.89 -7.60
CA PRO A 66 -31.74 2.87 -7.06
C PRO A 66 -31.76 2.89 -5.53
N LYS A 67 -31.09 1.92 -4.90
CA LYS A 67 -31.14 1.69 -3.45
C LYS A 67 -30.63 2.89 -2.65
N SER A 68 -29.61 3.59 -3.14
CA SER A 68 -29.08 4.81 -2.53
C SER A 68 -30.11 5.93 -2.45
N VAL A 69 -30.88 6.15 -3.53
CA VAL A 69 -31.95 7.15 -3.59
C VAL A 69 -33.06 6.80 -2.60
N VAL A 70 -33.46 5.53 -2.54
CA VAL A 70 -34.50 5.08 -1.60
C VAL A 70 -34.06 5.25 -0.15
N LEU A 71 -32.82 4.90 0.19
CA LEU A 71 -32.27 5.09 1.53
C LEU A 71 -32.27 6.56 1.93
N GLN A 72 -31.84 7.46 1.04
CA GLN A 72 -31.87 8.90 1.28
C GLN A 72 -33.29 9.41 1.53
N ARG A 73 -34.27 8.98 0.70
CA ARG A 73 -35.67 9.35 0.89
C ARG A 73 -36.24 8.85 2.21
N ILE A 74 -35.87 7.64 2.63
CA ILE A 74 -36.25 7.09 3.93
C ILE A 74 -35.66 7.95 5.06
N THR A 75 -34.38 8.33 4.96
CA THR A 75 -33.73 9.23 5.93
C THR A 75 -34.46 10.58 6.04
N ASP A 76 -34.85 11.19 4.92
CA ASP A 76 -35.64 12.43 4.92
C ASP A 76 -36.99 12.24 5.64
N CYS A 77 -37.67 11.12 5.41
CA CYS A 77 -38.95 10.80 6.06
C CYS A 77 -38.79 10.55 7.58
N MET A 78 -37.69 9.89 7.98
CA MET A 78 -37.36 9.71 9.39
C MET A 78 -37.04 11.03 10.09
N ARG A 79 -36.37 11.95 9.39
CA ARG A 79 -36.12 13.31 9.88
C ARG A 79 -37.42 14.09 10.07
N LEU A 80 -38.36 14.01 9.12
CA LEU A 80 -39.67 14.63 9.28
C LEU A 80 -40.41 14.10 10.52
N TYR A 81 -40.32 12.81 10.82
CA TYR A 81 -40.89 12.26 12.06
C TYR A 81 -40.26 12.91 13.31
N LEU A 82 -38.92 13.03 13.36
CA LEU A 82 -38.22 13.65 14.48
C LEU A 82 -38.61 15.12 14.63
N ASP A 83 -38.61 15.88 13.53
CA ASP A 83 -39.00 17.30 13.53
C ASP A 83 -40.45 17.44 14.01
N TYR A 84 -41.36 16.59 13.52
CA TYR A 84 -42.76 16.58 13.95
C TYR A 84 -42.90 16.34 15.46
N CYS A 85 -42.18 15.36 16.01
CA CYS A 85 -42.18 15.09 17.45
C CYS A 85 -41.67 16.28 18.26
N LEU A 86 -40.57 16.90 17.83
CA LEU A 86 -39.98 18.06 18.51
C LEU A 86 -40.93 19.26 18.50
N ILE A 87 -41.49 19.59 17.34
CA ILE A 87 -42.43 20.72 17.18
C ILE A 87 -43.69 20.46 18.02
N TYR A 88 -44.22 19.23 17.99
CA TYR A 88 -45.38 18.87 18.77
C TYR A 88 -45.14 19.03 20.28
N HIS A 89 -44.02 18.51 20.80
CA HIS A 89 -43.69 18.63 22.22
C HIS A 89 -43.38 20.07 22.65
N ASP A 90 -42.70 20.87 21.83
CA ASP A 90 -42.48 22.30 22.09
C ASP A 90 -43.83 23.05 22.20
N MET A 91 -44.76 22.78 21.29
CA MET A 91 -46.08 23.42 21.32
C MET A 91 -46.94 22.96 22.50
N GLU A 92 -46.86 21.69 22.87
CA GLU A 92 -47.50 21.15 24.06
C GLU A 92 -46.97 21.84 25.34
N GLN A 93 -45.65 22.01 25.46
CA GLN A 93 -45.02 22.71 26.58
C GLN A 93 -45.45 24.19 26.65
N ARG A 94 -45.45 24.90 25.51
CA ARG A 94 -45.94 26.29 25.44
C ARG A 94 -47.41 26.42 25.79
N ALA A 95 -48.24 25.42 25.46
CA ALA A 95 -49.64 25.38 25.86
C ALA A 95 -49.80 25.14 27.38
N LYS A 96 -48.90 24.38 28.01
CA LYS A 96 -48.89 24.15 29.47
C LYS A 96 -48.47 25.39 30.27
N LEU A 97 -47.53 26.19 29.76
CA LEU A 97 -47.00 27.39 30.42
C LEU A 97 -47.94 28.62 30.30
N GLY A 98 -48.73 28.72 29.23
CA GLY A 98 -49.54 29.90 28.90
C GLY A 98 -50.85 30.12 29.69
N GLY A 99 -51.03 29.52 30.87
CA GLY A 99 -52.13 29.82 31.81
C GLY A 99 -53.57 29.42 31.42
N HIS A 100 -53.89 29.22 30.13
CA HIS A 100 -55.22 28.78 29.70
C HIS A 100 -55.37 27.24 29.82
N ASN A 101 -56.21 26.76 30.76
CA ASN A 101 -56.58 25.33 30.90
C ASN A 101 -57.07 24.69 29.59
N SER A 102 -57.61 25.55 28.72
CA SER A 102 -58.16 25.29 27.40
C SER A 102 -57.15 24.65 26.40
N GLY A 103 -55.87 25.01 26.49
CA GLY A 103 -54.80 24.43 25.66
C GLY A 103 -54.25 23.11 26.22
N LYS A 104 -54.27 22.93 27.55
CA LYS A 104 -53.77 21.70 28.21
C LYS A 104 -54.65 20.49 27.89
N GLU A 105 -55.96 20.66 27.88
CA GLU A 105 -56.92 19.60 27.53
C GLU A 105 -56.90 19.22 26.04
N ALA A 106 -56.51 20.16 25.15
CA ALA A 106 -56.50 19.91 23.71
C ALA A 106 -55.36 18.98 23.25
N PHE A 107 -54.24 18.95 23.98
CA PHE A 107 -53.11 18.06 23.68
C PHE A 107 -53.13 16.78 24.53
N ALA A 108 -53.77 16.79 25.70
CA ALA A 108 -53.89 15.64 26.59
C ALA A 108 -54.57 14.43 25.91
N GLY A 109 -53.87 13.29 25.86
CA GLY A 109 -54.39 12.02 25.33
C GLY A 109 -54.18 11.78 23.83
N SER A 110 -53.58 12.73 23.10
CA SER A 110 -53.34 12.60 21.64
C SER A 110 -52.02 11.90 21.30
N ASP A 111 -51.04 11.93 22.22
CA ASP A 111 -49.65 11.52 21.99
C ASP A 111 -49.54 10.05 21.56
N ILE A 112 -50.20 9.17 22.29
CA ILE A 112 -50.09 7.71 22.09
C ILE A 112 -50.65 7.30 20.72
N PHE A 113 -51.74 7.91 20.27
CA PHE A 113 -52.41 7.53 19.03
C PHE A 113 -51.85 8.24 17.79
N VAL A 114 -51.41 9.48 17.92
CA VAL A 114 -50.95 10.30 16.81
C VAL A 114 -49.46 10.05 16.55
N ILE A 115 -48.60 10.20 17.57
CA ILE A 115 -47.16 9.94 17.47
C ILE A 115 -46.91 8.44 17.31
N GLY A 116 -47.67 7.59 18.01
CA GLY A 116 -47.54 6.13 17.89
C GLY A 116 -47.79 5.60 16.47
N LYS A 117 -48.72 6.21 15.72
CA LYS A 117 -48.98 5.83 14.33
C LYS A 117 -47.83 6.19 13.39
N PHE A 118 -47.25 7.37 13.54
CA PHE A 118 -46.07 7.74 12.75
C PHE A 118 -44.84 6.93 13.19
N LEU A 119 -44.71 6.61 14.48
CA LEU A 119 -43.67 5.75 15.01
C LEU A 119 -43.71 4.34 14.40
N THR A 120 -44.89 3.72 14.30
CA THR A 120 -45.04 2.40 13.66
C THR A 120 -44.65 2.45 12.17
N PHE A 121 -45.02 3.50 11.45
CA PHE A 121 -44.56 3.72 10.08
C PHE A 121 -43.04 3.92 9.99
N LYS A 122 -42.45 4.75 10.87
CA LYS A 122 -41.00 4.97 10.96
C LYS A 122 -40.25 3.67 11.25
N ASN A 123 -40.77 2.82 12.14
CA ASN A 123 -40.19 1.52 12.44
C ASN A 123 -40.25 0.60 11.21
N ARG A 124 -41.33 0.62 10.43
CA ARG A 124 -41.40 -0.09 9.15
C ARG A 124 -40.35 0.40 8.15
N LEU A 125 -40.21 1.72 8.01
CA LEU A 125 -39.17 2.31 7.17
C LEU A 125 -37.75 1.92 7.61
N ALA A 126 -37.50 1.80 8.92
CA ALA A 126 -36.21 1.36 9.45
C ALA A 126 -35.88 -0.08 9.05
N LYS A 127 -36.86 -1.00 9.12
CA LYS A 127 -36.68 -2.38 8.65
C LYS A 127 -36.40 -2.46 7.15
N ILE A 128 -37.10 -1.65 6.35
CA ILE A 128 -36.85 -1.55 4.90
C ILE A 128 -35.44 -1.02 4.62
N ALA A 129 -35.03 0.04 5.33
CA ALA A 129 -33.69 0.60 5.21
C ALA A 129 -32.61 -0.43 5.59
N ASP A 130 -32.83 -1.24 6.63
CA ASP A 130 -31.92 -2.32 7.02
C ASP A 130 -31.78 -3.38 5.92
N ILE A 131 -32.88 -3.82 5.31
CA ILE A 131 -32.86 -4.78 4.19
C ILE A 131 -32.03 -4.21 3.01
N LEU A 132 -32.28 -2.95 2.64
CA LEU A 132 -31.60 -2.30 1.51
C LEU A 132 -30.11 -2.08 1.80
N SER A 133 -29.77 -1.65 3.01
CA SER A 133 -28.40 -1.40 3.44
C SER A 133 -27.61 -2.71 3.52
N THR A 134 -28.20 -3.77 4.06
CA THR A 134 -27.62 -5.12 4.07
C THR A 134 -27.37 -5.61 2.65
N ARG A 135 -28.33 -5.45 1.73
CA ARG A 135 -28.15 -5.84 0.32
C ARG A 135 -27.00 -5.08 -0.37
N LEU A 136 -26.83 -3.80 -0.04
CA LEU A 136 -25.72 -2.97 -0.54
C LEU A 136 -24.38 -3.40 0.06
N ALA A 137 -24.31 -3.61 1.38
CA ALA A 137 -23.08 -4.06 2.05
C ALA A 137 -22.57 -5.38 1.46
N PHE A 138 -23.47 -6.35 1.24
CA PHE A 138 -23.12 -7.64 0.66
C PHE A 138 -22.90 -7.63 -0.86
N SER A 139 -23.17 -6.52 -1.56
CA SER A 139 -22.94 -6.42 -3.01
C SER A 139 -21.45 -6.56 -3.37
N VAL A 140 -20.55 -6.14 -2.48
CA VAL A 140 -19.09 -6.29 -2.62
C VAL A 140 -18.68 -7.77 -2.78
N LEU A 141 -19.47 -8.70 -2.26
CA LEU A 141 -19.21 -10.14 -2.39
C LEU A 141 -19.44 -10.66 -3.81
N GLU A 142 -20.21 -9.97 -4.66
CA GLU A 142 -20.48 -10.40 -6.03
C GLU A 142 -19.26 -10.24 -6.94
N ASP A 143 -18.44 -9.21 -6.69
CA ASP A 143 -17.19 -8.95 -7.43
C ASP A 143 -15.98 -9.69 -6.84
N SER A 144 -16.17 -10.36 -5.70
CA SER A 144 -15.09 -11.04 -5.00
C SER A 144 -14.65 -12.32 -5.73
N ARG A 145 -13.36 -12.41 -6.05
CA ARG A 145 -12.75 -13.60 -6.68
C ARG A 145 -12.33 -14.68 -5.67
N ILE A 146 -12.72 -14.55 -4.39
CA ILE A 146 -12.37 -15.54 -3.37
C ILE A 146 -13.24 -16.78 -3.56
N LYS A 147 -12.60 -17.95 -3.66
CA LYS A 147 -13.29 -19.23 -3.88
C LYS A 147 -14.33 -19.49 -2.76
N GLY A 148 -15.59 -19.65 -3.14
CA GLY A 148 -16.69 -19.95 -2.23
C GLY A 148 -17.53 -18.73 -1.82
N VAL A 149 -17.00 -17.51 -1.91
CA VAL A 149 -17.73 -16.28 -1.55
C VAL A 149 -18.94 -16.06 -2.47
N ASN A 150 -18.82 -16.37 -3.76
CA ASN A 150 -19.93 -16.31 -4.72
C ASN A 150 -21.15 -17.17 -4.32
N LYS A 151 -20.97 -18.23 -3.53
CA LYS A 151 -22.10 -19.03 -3.02
C LYS A 151 -22.87 -18.27 -1.95
N VAL A 152 -22.17 -17.60 -1.03
CA VAL A 152 -22.77 -16.75 0.01
C VAL A 152 -23.48 -15.56 -0.63
N ALA A 153 -22.81 -14.86 -1.56
CA ALA A 153 -23.39 -13.72 -2.29
C ALA A 153 -24.72 -14.09 -2.99
N ARG A 154 -24.76 -15.24 -3.67
CA ARG A 154 -25.99 -15.74 -4.32
C ARG A 154 -27.11 -16.04 -3.33
N ARG A 155 -26.80 -16.60 -2.15
CA ARG A 155 -27.81 -16.89 -1.12
C ARG A 155 -28.40 -15.61 -0.53
N VAL A 156 -27.57 -14.61 -0.24
CA VAL A 156 -28.02 -13.28 0.21
C VAL A 156 -28.89 -12.61 -0.87
N LYS A 157 -28.47 -12.68 -2.14
CA LYS A 157 -29.27 -12.15 -3.25
C LYS A 157 -30.65 -12.82 -3.34
N ARG A 158 -30.73 -14.16 -3.21
CA ARG A 158 -32.00 -14.89 -3.18
C ARG A 158 -32.88 -14.51 -2.00
N ALA A 159 -32.30 -14.31 -0.81
CA ALA A 159 -33.05 -13.87 0.37
C ALA A 159 -33.68 -12.49 0.14
N TYR A 160 -33.00 -11.60 -0.57
CA TYR A 160 -33.54 -10.29 -0.97
C TYR A 160 -34.61 -10.38 -2.07
N GLU A 161 -34.46 -11.27 -3.05
CA GLU A 161 -35.41 -11.42 -4.18
C GLU A 161 -36.82 -11.87 -3.78
N VAL A 162 -37.04 -12.24 -2.51
CA VAL A 162 -38.36 -12.53 -1.96
C VAL A 162 -39.23 -11.25 -1.91
N PHE A 163 -38.68 -10.13 -1.43
CA PHE A 163 -39.46 -8.90 -1.22
C PHE A 163 -40.05 -8.28 -2.50
N PRO A 164 -39.35 -8.20 -3.65
CA PRO A 164 -39.97 -7.70 -4.87
C PRO A 164 -41.08 -8.61 -5.42
N LYS A 165 -41.14 -9.88 -5.01
CA LYS A 165 -42.06 -10.90 -5.51
C LYS A 165 -43.27 -11.13 -4.59
N THR A 166 -43.31 -10.52 -3.42
CA THR A 166 -44.43 -10.67 -2.49
C THR A 166 -45.68 -9.95 -3.00
N ASN A 167 -46.84 -10.57 -2.78
CA ASN A 167 -48.15 -10.05 -3.22
C ASN A 167 -48.80 -9.02 -2.26
N HIS A 168 -48.15 -8.67 -1.16
CA HIS A 168 -48.67 -7.70 -0.18
C HIS A 168 -47.86 -6.39 -0.18
N ASN A 169 -48.49 -5.30 0.27
CA ASN A 169 -47.86 -3.98 0.26
C ASN A 169 -46.83 -3.86 1.39
N LEU A 170 -45.54 -3.91 1.05
CA LEU A 170 -44.44 -3.88 2.01
C LEU A 170 -44.30 -2.54 2.75
N MET A 171 -44.89 -1.46 2.23
CA MET A 171 -44.96 -0.15 2.89
C MET A 171 -46.13 -0.02 3.87
N ASP A 172 -47.07 -0.98 3.89
CA ASP A 172 -48.15 -0.98 4.85
C ASP A 172 -47.63 -1.40 6.24
N TYR A 173 -47.45 -0.41 7.11
CA TYR A 173 -46.98 -0.59 8.48
C TYR A 173 -47.97 -1.34 9.39
N ARG A 174 -49.18 -1.66 8.91
CA ARG A 174 -50.17 -2.47 9.63
C ARG A 174 -50.08 -3.96 9.29
N ASP A 175 -49.41 -4.31 8.19
CA ASP A 175 -49.31 -5.70 7.75
C ASP A 175 -48.24 -6.46 8.55
N VAL A 176 -48.68 -7.41 9.37
CA VAL A 176 -47.84 -8.26 10.20
C VAL A 176 -47.02 -9.26 9.37
N ARG A 177 -47.46 -9.61 8.16
CA ARG A 177 -46.76 -10.58 7.29
C ARG A 177 -45.35 -10.12 6.94
N PHE A 178 -45.17 -8.81 6.70
CA PHE A 178 -43.84 -8.23 6.48
C PHE A 178 -42.91 -8.45 7.68
N ASP A 179 -43.42 -8.37 8.91
CA ASP A 179 -42.56 -8.52 10.08
C ASP A 179 -42.05 -9.96 10.20
N ASN A 180 -42.85 -10.94 9.79
CA ASN A 180 -42.42 -12.34 9.65
C ASN A 180 -41.39 -12.52 8.53
N ASP A 181 -41.62 -11.91 7.36
CA ASP A 181 -40.67 -11.97 6.23
C ASP A 181 -39.33 -11.30 6.58
N TYR A 182 -39.38 -10.18 7.29
CA TYR A 182 -38.21 -9.49 7.81
C TYR A 182 -37.44 -10.35 8.83
N ALA A 183 -38.14 -11.01 9.76
CA ALA A 183 -37.51 -11.91 10.72
C ALA A 183 -36.79 -13.08 10.02
N GLN A 184 -37.46 -13.74 9.06
CA GLN A 184 -36.84 -14.79 8.24
C GLN A 184 -35.65 -14.29 7.41
N PHE A 185 -35.71 -13.06 6.90
CA PHE A 185 -34.59 -12.45 6.21
C PHE A 185 -33.40 -12.26 7.16
N LYS A 186 -33.60 -11.73 8.37
CA LYS A 186 -32.52 -11.56 9.35
C LYS A 186 -31.88 -12.89 9.75
N GLU A 187 -32.68 -13.93 9.95
CA GLU A 187 -32.19 -15.29 10.22
C GLU A 187 -31.29 -15.79 9.07
N LYS A 188 -31.78 -15.73 7.83
CA LYS A 188 -30.99 -16.13 6.63
C LYS A 188 -29.71 -15.33 6.47
N ILE A 189 -29.72 -14.03 6.79
CA ILE A 189 -28.52 -13.20 6.75
C ILE A 189 -27.53 -13.63 7.83
N ALA A 190 -27.99 -13.86 9.07
CA ALA A 190 -27.13 -14.35 10.16
C ALA A 190 -26.46 -15.70 9.82
N GLU A 191 -27.21 -16.62 9.22
CA GLU A 191 -26.65 -17.88 8.70
C GLU A 191 -25.55 -17.64 7.64
N GLN A 192 -25.75 -16.67 6.74
CA GLN A 192 -24.78 -16.34 5.71
C GLN A 192 -23.54 -15.63 6.28
N GLU A 193 -23.71 -14.79 7.31
CA GLU A 193 -22.61 -14.19 8.06
C GLU A 193 -21.75 -15.25 8.73
N TYR A 194 -22.38 -16.22 9.42
CA TYR A 194 -21.67 -17.36 10.01
C TYR A 194 -20.96 -18.20 8.95
N ALA A 195 -21.63 -18.51 7.84
CA ALA A 195 -21.03 -19.26 6.74
C ALA A 195 -19.83 -18.52 6.12
N LEU A 196 -19.88 -17.19 6.04
CA LEU A 196 -18.79 -16.36 5.55
C LEU A 196 -17.60 -16.35 6.52
N GLN A 197 -17.85 -16.20 7.82
CA GLN A 197 -16.81 -16.32 8.86
C GLN A 197 -16.14 -17.70 8.85
N ALA A 198 -16.94 -18.77 8.77
CA ALA A 198 -16.43 -20.14 8.68
C ALA A 198 -15.60 -20.37 7.40
N LEU A 199 -16.02 -19.80 6.28
CA LEU A 199 -15.25 -19.84 5.03
C LEU A 199 -13.91 -19.11 5.18
N MET A 200 -13.91 -17.91 5.76
CA MET A 200 -12.70 -17.15 6.05
C MET A 200 -11.74 -17.97 6.92
N TYR A 201 -12.22 -18.48 8.06
CA TYR A 201 -11.43 -19.32 8.96
C TYR A 201 -10.84 -20.52 8.21
N ARG A 202 -11.65 -21.27 7.46
CA ARG A 202 -11.16 -22.44 6.71
C ARG A 202 -10.09 -22.07 5.67
N THR A 203 -10.28 -20.98 4.92
CA THR A 203 -9.29 -20.56 3.91
C THR A 203 -7.97 -20.12 4.52
N LEU A 204 -8.03 -19.43 5.66
CA LEU A 204 -6.84 -18.96 6.37
C LEU A 204 -6.14 -20.11 7.09
N SER A 205 -6.88 -20.99 7.77
CA SER A 205 -6.33 -22.17 8.44
C SER A 205 -5.75 -23.22 7.49
N ALA A 206 -6.20 -23.26 6.23
CA ALA A 206 -5.64 -24.13 5.19
C ALA A 206 -4.37 -23.56 4.52
N SER A 207 -3.91 -22.36 4.93
CA SER A 207 -2.74 -21.74 4.31
C SER A 207 -1.45 -22.46 4.72
N PRO A 208 -0.59 -22.88 3.77
CA PRO A 208 0.57 -23.73 4.08
C PRO A 208 1.75 -22.95 4.68
N ASN A 209 1.86 -21.65 4.43
CA ASN A 209 2.99 -20.83 4.87
C ASN A 209 2.58 -19.37 5.12
N MET A 210 3.42 -18.66 5.89
CA MET A 210 3.14 -17.29 6.33
C MET A 210 2.97 -16.29 5.17
N PRO A 211 3.80 -16.32 4.09
CA PRO A 211 3.60 -15.42 2.95
C PRO A 211 2.24 -15.58 2.27
N VAL A 212 1.80 -16.83 2.02
CA VAL A 212 0.50 -17.13 1.42
C VAL A 212 -0.63 -16.69 2.34
N TRP A 213 -0.51 -16.97 3.64
CA TRP A 213 -1.47 -16.52 4.65
C TRP A 213 -1.63 -14.99 4.63
N CYS A 214 -0.52 -14.23 4.61
CA CYS A 214 -0.54 -12.77 4.55
C CYS A 214 -1.27 -12.24 3.30
N LEU A 215 -1.12 -12.90 2.15
CA LEU A 215 -1.85 -12.53 0.93
C LEU A 215 -3.36 -12.74 1.08
N TYR A 216 -3.79 -13.86 1.65
CA TYR A 216 -5.20 -14.14 1.87
C TYR A 216 -5.83 -13.20 2.90
N VAL A 217 -5.14 -12.92 3.99
CA VAL A 217 -5.61 -11.98 5.02
C VAL A 217 -5.84 -10.58 4.44
N LYS A 218 -4.91 -10.08 3.62
CA LYS A 218 -5.09 -8.80 2.91
C LYS A 218 -6.31 -8.81 2.00
N ARG A 219 -6.65 -9.94 1.38
CA ARG A 219 -7.84 -10.06 0.52
C ARG A 219 -9.13 -10.05 1.35
N TRP A 220 -9.15 -10.75 2.48
CA TRP A 220 -10.30 -10.75 3.38
C TRP A 220 -10.51 -9.39 4.04
N ASN A 221 -9.45 -8.69 4.45
CA ASN A 221 -9.53 -7.35 5.04
C ASN A 221 -10.04 -6.27 4.07
N LYS A 222 -10.04 -6.52 2.76
CA LYS A 222 -10.64 -5.62 1.76
C LYS A 222 -12.17 -5.68 1.72
N ILE A 223 -12.78 -6.69 2.32
CA ILE A 223 -14.24 -6.83 2.35
C ILE A 223 -14.74 -6.04 3.57
N PRO A 224 -15.47 -4.93 3.38
CA PRO A 224 -15.89 -4.04 4.47
C PRO A 224 -17.19 -4.55 5.10
N LEU A 225 -17.16 -5.76 5.67
CA LEU A 225 -18.30 -6.35 6.37
C LEU A 225 -17.96 -6.54 7.85
N ASP A 226 -18.77 -5.95 8.72
CA ASP A 226 -18.55 -5.99 10.18
C ASP A 226 -18.64 -7.41 10.76
N CYS A 227 -19.32 -8.32 10.06
CA CYS A 227 -19.36 -9.73 10.44
C CYS A 227 -17.99 -10.42 10.30
N LEU A 228 -17.03 -9.88 9.55
CA LEU A 228 -15.71 -10.50 9.41
C LEU A 228 -14.81 -10.16 10.61
N LYS A 229 -14.83 -11.02 11.63
CA LYS A 229 -13.99 -10.90 12.81
C LYS A 229 -12.62 -11.53 12.57
N MET A 230 -11.63 -10.70 12.23
CA MET A 230 -10.25 -11.14 11.97
C MET A 230 -9.55 -11.72 13.21
N GLU A 231 -10.03 -11.41 14.41
CA GLU A 231 -9.54 -11.95 15.68
C GLU A 231 -9.65 -13.49 15.76
N LEU A 232 -10.65 -14.08 15.08
CA LEU A 232 -10.89 -15.53 15.10
C LEU A 232 -9.73 -16.34 14.51
N VAL A 233 -8.86 -15.73 13.70
CA VAL A 233 -7.71 -16.41 13.07
C VAL A 233 -6.38 -16.07 13.73
N ALA A 234 -6.36 -15.24 14.78
CA ALA A 234 -5.14 -14.76 15.42
C ALA A 234 -4.28 -15.91 15.99
N SER A 235 -4.91 -16.93 16.58
CA SER A 235 -4.20 -18.09 17.12
C SER A 235 -3.50 -18.91 16.03
N HIS A 236 -4.17 -19.13 14.89
CA HIS A 236 -3.57 -19.81 13.75
C HIS A 236 -2.42 -18.98 13.15
N ALA A 237 -2.62 -17.66 13.01
CA ALA A 237 -1.60 -16.73 12.55
C ALA A 237 -0.33 -16.82 13.40
N TYR A 238 -0.51 -16.80 14.72
CA TYR A 238 0.58 -16.90 15.69
C TYR A 238 1.37 -18.21 15.53
N ASN A 239 0.69 -19.36 15.47
CA ASN A 239 1.35 -20.66 15.34
C ASN A 239 2.14 -20.78 14.03
N LEU A 240 1.55 -20.32 12.92
CA LEU A 240 2.20 -20.30 11.61
C LEU A 240 3.43 -19.38 11.61
N TYR A 241 3.31 -18.20 12.23
CA TYR A 241 4.38 -17.23 12.34
C TYR A 241 5.54 -17.72 13.22
N MET A 242 5.24 -18.33 14.38
CA MET A 242 6.27 -18.91 15.25
C MET A 242 7.00 -20.08 14.60
N THR A 243 6.30 -20.88 13.79
CA THR A 243 6.89 -21.95 12.99
C THR A 243 7.86 -21.38 11.94
N GLU A 244 7.47 -20.30 11.26
CA GLU A 244 8.34 -19.61 10.30
C GLU A 244 9.58 -19.01 10.98
N ILE A 245 9.43 -18.32 12.12
CA ILE A 245 10.55 -17.79 12.91
C ILE A 245 11.55 -18.90 13.25
N THR A 246 11.06 -20.05 13.72
CA THR A 246 11.91 -21.18 14.09
C THR A 246 12.68 -21.70 12.87
N LYS A 247 12.02 -21.83 11.72
CA LYS A 247 12.67 -22.22 10.45
C LYS A 247 13.73 -21.21 10.03
N LEU A 248 13.46 -19.91 10.15
CA LEU A 248 14.41 -18.85 9.78
C LEU A 248 15.62 -18.79 10.73
N ARG A 249 15.41 -19.03 12.02
CA ARG A 249 16.49 -19.20 13.01
C ARG A 249 17.42 -20.34 12.60
N ASP A 250 16.85 -21.50 12.29
CA ASP A 250 17.64 -22.69 11.94
C ASP A 250 18.36 -22.51 10.59
N LEU A 251 17.69 -21.88 9.62
CA LEU A 251 18.29 -21.48 8.35
C LEU A 251 19.48 -20.55 8.54
N TYR A 252 19.34 -19.53 9.39
CA TYR A 252 20.42 -18.61 9.72
C TYR A 252 21.60 -19.34 10.36
N ASN A 253 21.35 -20.16 11.39
CA ASN A 253 22.42 -20.89 12.08
C ASN A 253 23.18 -21.85 11.15
N LYS A 254 22.46 -22.54 10.25
CA LYS A 254 23.06 -23.47 9.28
C LYS A 254 23.87 -22.74 8.20
N ARG A 255 23.39 -21.60 7.71
CA ARG A 255 23.94 -20.93 6.51
C ARG A 255 24.71 -19.65 6.77
N ARG A 256 24.81 -19.14 8.02
CA ARG A 256 25.49 -17.86 8.33
C ARG A 256 26.92 -17.73 7.80
N ARG A 257 27.67 -18.84 7.72
CA ARG A 257 29.05 -18.84 7.20
C ARG A 257 29.09 -18.82 5.67
N ASN A 258 28.13 -19.47 5.03
CA ASN A 258 28.00 -19.51 3.58
C ASN A 258 26.51 -19.55 3.19
N PRO A 259 25.89 -18.38 2.91
CA PRO A 259 24.45 -18.31 2.65
C PRO A 259 23.99 -18.99 1.34
N GLY A 260 24.94 -19.46 0.51
CA GLY A 260 24.65 -19.97 -0.84
C GLY A 260 24.51 -18.82 -1.82
N ILE A 261 25.61 -18.08 -2.00
CA ILE A 261 25.66 -16.85 -2.78
C ILE A 261 25.59 -17.17 -4.29
N PRO A 262 24.73 -16.51 -5.08
CA PRO A 262 24.78 -16.61 -6.55
C PRO A 262 26.15 -16.20 -7.08
N LYS A 263 26.73 -16.98 -8.00
CA LYS A 263 28.12 -16.78 -8.49
C LYS A 263 28.40 -15.38 -9.07
N LEU A 264 27.37 -14.67 -9.54
CA LEU A 264 27.48 -13.37 -10.18
C LEU A 264 27.39 -12.18 -9.21
N ILE A 265 27.09 -12.41 -7.93
CA ILE A 265 26.94 -11.33 -6.94
C ILE A 265 28.16 -11.29 -6.05
N ALA A 266 28.64 -10.07 -5.79
CA ALA A 266 29.80 -9.87 -4.93
C ALA A 266 29.54 -10.42 -3.50
N PRO A 267 30.53 -11.07 -2.86
CA PRO A 267 30.28 -11.87 -1.65
C PRO A 267 29.69 -11.10 -0.47
N VAL A 268 30.18 -9.89 -0.19
CA VAL A 268 29.67 -9.08 0.94
C VAL A 268 28.27 -8.54 0.64
N ALA A 269 28.03 -8.09 -0.60
CA ALA A 269 26.72 -7.63 -1.05
C ALA A 269 25.67 -8.75 -0.94
N ALA A 270 26.00 -9.97 -1.38
CA ALA A 270 25.10 -11.11 -1.28
C ALA A 270 24.72 -11.48 0.15
N ARG A 271 25.65 -11.35 1.11
CA ARG A 271 25.38 -11.56 2.54
C ARG A 271 24.43 -10.50 3.10
N LEU A 272 24.59 -9.24 2.67
CA LEU A 272 23.70 -8.14 3.05
C LEU A 272 22.28 -8.34 2.49
N ILE A 273 22.16 -8.70 1.21
CA ILE A 273 20.88 -9.03 0.57
C ILE A 273 20.21 -10.20 1.29
N TRP A 274 20.98 -11.24 1.62
CA TRP A 274 20.46 -12.42 2.31
C TRP A 274 19.91 -12.07 3.70
N ILE A 275 20.66 -11.30 4.50
CA ILE A 275 20.18 -10.93 5.85
C ILE A 275 18.97 -9.99 5.77
N GLN A 276 18.95 -9.06 4.81
CA GLN A 276 17.79 -8.19 4.57
C GLN A 276 16.54 -9.02 4.23
N ALA A 277 16.67 -10.02 3.36
CA ALA A 277 15.56 -10.91 3.01
C ALA A 277 15.03 -11.69 4.21
N LEU A 278 15.91 -12.14 5.11
CA LEU A 278 15.50 -12.79 6.37
C LEU A 278 14.80 -11.82 7.31
N THR A 279 15.33 -10.60 7.48
CA THR A 279 14.72 -9.55 8.29
C THR A 279 13.32 -9.20 7.76
N SER A 280 13.18 -8.97 6.46
CA SER A 280 11.89 -8.68 5.83
C SER A 280 10.89 -9.82 6.00
N ARG A 281 11.32 -11.09 5.93
CA ARG A 281 10.44 -12.24 6.18
C ARG A 281 9.89 -12.29 7.61
N ILE A 282 10.62 -11.74 8.57
CA ILE A 282 10.21 -11.66 9.97
C ILE A 282 9.35 -10.42 10.22
N THR A 283 9.70 -9.26 9.66
CA THR A 283 8.99 -8.01 9.94
C THR A 283 7.69 -7.85 9.15
N GLN A 284 7.68 -8.22 7.86
CA GLN A 284 6.54 -8.00 6.98
C GLN A 284 5.24 -8.66 7.49
N PRO A 285 5.23 -9.92 7.98
CA PRO A 285 3.99 -10.51 8.49
C PRO A 285 3.40 -9.75 9.69
N LEU A 286 4.23 -9.18 10.56
CA LEU A 286 3.77 -8.35 11.67
C LEU A 286 3.09 -7.07 11.18
N GLU A 287 3.65 -6.42 10.17
CA GLU A 287 3.05 -5.22 9.56
C GLU A 287 1.67 -5.55 8.96
N VAL A 288 1.54 -6.71 8.30
CA VAL A 288 0.26 -7.16 7.78
C VAL A 288 -0.76 -7.39 8.90
N MET A 289 -0.36 -8.08 9.97
CA MET A 289 -1.26 -8.34 11.11
C MET A 289 -1.71 -7.04 11.79
N LYS A 290 -0.83 -6.04 11.93
CA LYS A 290 -1.17 -4.69 12.41
C LYS A 290 -2.17 -3.99 11.49
N SER A 291 -1.91 -4.00 10.18
CA SER A 291 -2.81 -3.35 9.19
C SER A 291 -4.22 -3.96 9.17
N CYS A 292 -4.36 -5.22 9.58
CA CYS A 292 -5.63 -5.94 9.65
C CYS A 292 -6.23 -5.97 11.08
N LYS A 293 -5.68 -5.19 12.02
CA LYS A 293 -6.13 -5.11 13.44
C LYS A 293 -6.16 -6.47 14.17
N ILE A 294 -5.27 -7.39 13.80
CA ILE A 294 -5.16 -8.72 14.43
C ILE A 294 -4.16 -8.66 15.61
N ASP A 295 -3.29 -7.67 15.63
CA ASP A 295 -2.15 -7.57 16.54
C ASP A 295 -2.51 -7.61 18.03
N SER A 296 -3.58 -6.90 18.43
CA SER A 296 -4.09 -6.92 19.81
C SER A 296 -4.60 -8.29 20.26
N SER A 297 -5.10 -9.09 19.32
CA SER A 297 -5.68 -10.42 19.57
C SER A 297 -4.66 -11.56 19.48
N LEU A 298 -3.39 -11.27 19.14
CA LEU A 298 -2.36 -12.29 19.02
C LEU A 298 -2.00 -12.87 20.40
N PRO A 299 -2.00 -14.22 20.55
CA PRO A 299 -1.61 -14.89 21.78
C PRO A 299 -0.08 -14.93 21.91
N TRP A 300 0.56 -13.77 22.04
CA TRP A 300 2.00 -13.67 22.22
C TRP A 300 2.45 -14.37 23.49
N THR A 301 3.32 -15.38 23.35
CA THR A 301 4.01 -15.91 24.52
C THR A 301 5.25 -15.05 24.83
N PRO A 302 5.60 -14.85 26.12
CA PRO A 302 6.83 -14.15 26.50
C PRO A 302 8.07 -14.76 25.84
N THR A 303 8.08 -16.08 25.66
CA THR A 303 9.13 -16.81 24.94
C THR A 303 9.16 -16.43 23.46
N GLY A 304 8.01 -16.35 22.78
CA GLY A 304 7.94 -15.97 21.38
C GLY A 304 8.48 -14.56 21.11
N ILE A 305 8.12 -13.60 21.97
CA ILE A 305 8.64 -12.22 21.91
C ILE A 305 10.17 -12.22 22.09
N LYS A 306 10.69 -12.94 23.09
CA LYS A 306 12.14 -13.04 23.34
C LYS A 306 12.88 -13.63 22.12
N VAL A 307 12.36 -14.69 21.52
CA VAL A 307 12.95 -15.33 20.33
C VAL A 307 12.97 -14.35 19.15
N PHE A 308 11.85 -13.68 18.88
CA PHE A 308 11.75 -12.67 17.83
C PHE A 308 12.77 -11.54 18.02
N ASN A 309 12.82 -10.94 19.21
CA ASN A 309 13.73 -9.83 19.52
C ASN A 309 15.21 -10.26 19.45
N ALA A 310 15.53 -11.46 19.95
CA ALA A 310 16.89 -12.01 19.88
C ALA A 310 17.32 -12.25 18.42
N LEU A 311 16.43 -12.78 17.58
CA LEU A 311 16.71 -13.04 16.18
C LEU A 311 16.89 -11.74 15.39
N LEU A 312 16.01 -10.76 15.61
CA LEU A 312 16.12 -9.44 14.99
C LEU A 312 17.43 -8.74 15.38
N LYS A 313 17.79 -8.76 16.68
CA LYS A 313 19.08 -8.24 17.16
C LYS A 313 20.25 -8.94 16.47
N THR A 314 20.17 -10.26 16.34
CA THR A 314 21.22 -11.06 15.67
C THR A 314 21.37 -10.66 14.19
N PHE A 315 20.26 -10.42 13.50
CA PHE A 315 20.27 -10.01 12.09
C PHE A 315 20.85 -8.60 11.92
N CYS A 316 20.48 -7.66 12.78
CA CYS A 316 21.06 -6.32 12.79
C CYS A 316 22.58 -6.37 13.03
N LEU A 317 23.05 -7.17 14.00
CA LEU A 317 24.48 -7.33 14.26
C LEU A 317 25.23 -7.91 13.05
N PHE A 318 24.65 -8.91 12.39
CA PHE A 318 25.22 -9.49 11.17
C PHE A 318 25.35 -8.44 10.06
N GLU A 319 24.32 -7.62 9.85
CA GLU A 319 24.33 -6.54 8.89
C GLU A 319 25.40 -5.49 9.21
N MET A 320 25.51 -5.07 10.48
CA MET A 320 26.51 -4.10 10.94
C MET A 320 27.94 -4.55 10.67
N ILE A 321 28.27 -5.81 11.00
CA ILE A 321 29.61 -6.39 10.77
C ILE A 321 29.97 -6.34 9.28
N HIS A 322 29.04 -6.72 8.40
CA HIS A 322 29.31 -6.73 6.96
C HIS A 322 29.39 -5.32 6.36
N ARG A 323 28.61 -4.37 6.87
CA ARG A 323 28.74 -2.95 6.51
C ARG A 323 30.08 -2.38 6.93
N GLU A 324 30.58 -2.73 8.11
CA GLU A 324 31.90 -2.32 8.58
C GLU A 324 33.01 -2.83 7.65
N VAL A 325 32.89 -4.06 7.13
CA VAL A 325 33.83 -4.60 6.14
C VAL A 325 33.84 -3.75 4.86
N VAL A 326 32.67 -3.39 4.32
CA VAL A 326 32.57 -2.52 3.13
C VAL A 326 33.18 -1.14 3.42
N TYR A 327 32.95 -0.60 4.61
CA TYR A 327 33.51 0.69 5.02
C TYR A 327 35.05 0.65 5.13
N LYS A 328 35.61 -0.40 5.75
CA LYS A 328 37.07 -0.60 5.82
C LYS A 328 37.68 -0.78 4.41
N LYS A 329 37.01 -1.53 3.53
CA LYS A 329 37.42 -1.66 2.12
C LYS A 329 37.41 -0.31 1.40
N PHE A 330 36.38 0.50 1.60
CA PHE A 330 36.29 1.84 1.03
C PHE A 330 37.48 2.72 1.42
N ALA A 331 37.84 2.75 2.70
CA ALA A 331 39.00 3.52 3.17
C ALA A 331 40.31 3.06 2.49
N LEU A 332 40.53 1.74 2.39
CA LEU A 332 41.68 1.17 1.70
C LEU A 332 41.70 1.55 0.22
N VAL A 333 40.57 1.45 -0.47
CA VAL A 333 40.43 1.79 -1.89
C VAL A 333 40.78 3.25 -2.14
N ARG A 334 40.34 4.19 -1.30
CA ARG A 334 40.69 5.61 -1.43
C ARG A 334 42.19 5.87 -1.32
N ILE A 335 42.90 5.11 -0.48
CA ILE A 335 44.37 5.17 -0.36
C ILE A 335 45.05 4.55 -1.58
N LYS A 336 44.50 3.46 -2.14
CA LYS A 336 45.07 2.84 -3.36
C LYS A 336 44.85 3.72 -4.59
N MET A 337 43.73 4.44 -4.67
CA MET A 337 43.42 5.36 -5.78
C MET A 337 44.30 6.60 -5.83
N THR A 338 44.91 7.02 -4.71
CA THR A 338 45.86 8.14 -4.69
C THR A 338 47.27 7.74 -5.12
N GLN A 339 47.51 6.45 -5.41
CA GLN A 339 48.80 6.01 -5.92
C GLN A 339 48.96 6.33 -7.42
N PRO A 340 50.20 6.53 -7.92
CA PRO A 340 50.46 6.73 -9.34
C PRO A 340 50.00 5.54 -10.19
N LEU A 341 49.63 5.80 -11.46
CA LEU A 341 49.10 4.80 -12.39
C LEU A 341 50.14 3.72 -12.75
N LEU A 342 51.42 4.08 -12.86
CA LEU A 342 52.49 3.17 -13.29
C LEU A 342 53.55 2.96 -12.19
N LYS A 343 54.01 1.72 -12.04
CA LYS A 343 55.20 1.36 -11.24
C LYS A 343 56.28 0.80 -12.14
N SER A 344 57.51 1.28 -11.95
CA SER A 344 58.70 0.79 -12.64
C SER A 344 59.34 -0.34 -11.83
N TYR A 345 59.58 -1.50 -12.45
CA TYR A 345 60.33 -2.59 -11.85
C TYR A 345 61.70 -2.75 -12.54
N PRO A 346 62.81 -2.72 -11.79
CA PRO A 346 64.18 -2.72 -12.35
C PRO A 346 64.50 -3.88 -13.31
N LYS A 347 63.83 -5.04 -13.17
CA LYS A 347 64.11 -6.26 -13.95
C LYS A 347 62.94 -6.77 -14.81
N LYS A 348 61.71 -6.27 -14.59
CA LYS A 348 60.48 -6.81 -15.20
C LYS A 348 59.69 -5.80 -16.05
N GLY A 349 60.19 -4.57 -16.20
CA GLY A 349 59.53 -3.53 -16.99
C GLY A 349 58.48 -2.73 -16.21
N TYR A 350 57.51 -2.16 -16.92
CA TYR A 350 56.47 -1.28 -16.36
C TYR A 350 55.19 -2.06 -16.09
N LYS A 351 54.57 -1.86 -14.92
CA LYS A 351 53.28 -2.47 -14.58
C LYS A 351 52.27 -1.40 -14.14
N ILE A 352 51.02 -1.58 -14.55
CA ILE A 352 49.91 -0.76 -14.12
C ILE A 352 49.58 -1.06 -12.66
N ASN A 353 49.48 0.00 -11.86
CA ASN A 353 49.17 -0.06 -10.45
C ASN A 353 47.65 -0.06 -10.22
N PHE A 354 46.98 -1.09 -10.70
CA PHE A 354 45.55 -1.31 -10.46
C PHE A 354 45.37 -2.49 -9.51
N HIS A 355 44.93 -2.20 -8.29
CA HIS A 355 44.79 -3.21 -7.24
C HIS A 355 43.44 -3.94 -7.40
N PRO A 356 43.37 -5.29 -7.37
CA PRO A 356 42.13 -6.05 -7.57
C PRO A 356 40.97 -5.61 -6.66
N VAL A 357 41.28 -5.29 -5.40
CA VAL A 357 40.33 -4.75 -4.39
C VAL A 357 39.54 -3.53 -4.88
N ILE A 358 40.07 -2.72 -5.81
CA ILE A 358 39.34 -1.58 -6.38
C ILE A 358 38.12 -2.08 -7.15
N ARG A 359 38.29 -3.07 -8.03
CA ARG A 359 37.21 -3.65 -8.81
C ARG A 359 36.22 -4.39 -7.91
N GLU A 360 36.71 -5.19 -6.98
CA GLU A 360 35.88 -5.91 -6.00
C GLU A 360 34.99 -4.95 -5.19
N PHE A 361 35.55 -3.84 -4.70
CA PHE A 361 34.79 -2.85 -3.95
C PHE A 361 33.68 -2.20 -4.79
N PHE A 362 33.95 -1.91 -6.06
CA PHE A 362 32.95 -1.33 -6.93
C PHE A 362 31.82 -2.30 -7.27
N ASP A 363 32.16 -3.56 -7.57
CA ASP A 363 31.15 -4.61 -7.77
C ASP A 363 30.32 -4.79 -6.49
N GLU A 364 30.93 -4.76 -5.30
CA GLU A 364 30.21 -4.80 -4.01
C GLU A 364 29.27 -3.60 -3.84
N THR A 365 29.77 -2.38 -4.04
CA THR A 365 29.00 -1.14 -3.84
C THR A 365 27.84 -1.04 -4.81
N LYS A 366 28.05 -1.41 -6.09
CA LYS A 366 27.00 -1.43 -7.11
C LYS A 366 25.88 -2.40 -6.74
N HIS A 367 26.23 -3.63 -6.33
CA HIS A 367 25.22 -4.61 -5.92
C HIS A 367 24.48 -4.19 -4.64
N ILE A 368 25.17 -3.57 -3.67
CA ILE A 368 24.55 -3.02 -2.44
C ILE A 368 23.56 -1.90 -2.79
N TYR A 369 23.93 -1.00 -3.70
CA TYR A 369 23.07 0.08 -4.16
C TYR A 369 21.83 -0.44 -4.88
N ILE A 370 21.98 -1.38 -5.82
CA ILE A 370 20.86 -2.00 -6.56
C ILE A 370 19.91 -2.73 -5.60
N ALA A 371 20.44 -3.34 -4.53
CA ALA A 371 19.64 -4.00 -3.50
C ALA A 371 18.84 -3.01 -2.61
N GLY A 372 19.02 -1.70 -2.77
CA GLY A 372 18.32 -0.69 -1.99
C GLY A 372 18.92 -0.46 -0.61
N HIS A 373 20.15 -0.91 -0.35
CA HIS A 373 20.86 -0.58 0.88
C HIS A 373 21.45 0.83 0.80
N PRO A 374 21.45 1.59 1.92
CA PRO A 374 22.04 2.91 1.96
C PRO A 374 23.56 2.84 1.80
N ILE A 375 24.07 3.63 0.85
CA ILE A 375 25.51 3.89 0.65
C ILE A 375 25.79 5.37 0.95
N SER A 376 27.02 5.69 1.34
CA SER A 376 27.39 7.09 1.56
C SER A 376 27.52 7.86 0.24
N SER A 377 27.33 9.19 0.28
CA SER A 377 27.51 10.06 -0.89
C SER A 377 28.91 9.91 -1.51
N ALA A 378 29.94 9.75 -0.68
CA ALA A 378 31.30 9.52 -1.15
C ALA A 378 31.47 8.18 -1.87
N GLN A 379 30.82 7.11 -1.40
CA GLN A 379 30.84 5.81 -2.08
C GLN A 379 30.12 5.87 -3.43
N TYR A 380 29.02 6.62 -3.50
CA TYR A 380 28.27 6.84 -4.74
C TYR A 380 29.10 7.59 -5.79
N LEU A 381 29.76 8.69 -5.39
CA LEU A 381 30.65 9.44 -6.27
C LEU A 381 31.79 8.57 -6.80
N ASP A 382 32.46 7.82 -5.92
CA ASP A 382 33.55 6.93 -6.34
C ASP A 382 33.04 5.82 -7.28
N MET A 383 31.81 5.30 -7.07
CA MET A 383 31.17 4.33 -7.98
C MET A 383 30.95 4.92 -9.38
N GLN A 384 30.55 6.19 -9.50
CA GLN A 384 30.41 6.85 -10.80
C GLN A 384 31.76 6.99 -11.54
N LEU A 385 32.87 7.07 -10.81
CA LEU A 385 34.21 7.10 -11.40
C LEU A 385 34.68 5.73 -11.92
N MET A 386 33.98 4.63 -11.59
CA MET A 386 34.37 3.26 -11.94
C MET A 386 34.52 3.07 -13.44
N GLU A 387 33.52 3.46 -14.24
CA GLU A 387 33.54 3.26 -15.70
C GLU A 387 34.75 3.93 -16.33
N ARG A 388 35.02 5.18 -15.90
CA ARG A 388 36.20 5.93 -16.33
C ARG A 388 37.51 5.23 -15.93
N MET A 389 37.59 4.68 -14.72
CA MET A 389 38.79 3.98 -14.24
C MET A 389 39.04 2.66 -14.98
N VAL A 390 37.99 1.88 -15.24
CA VAL A 390 38.10 0.63 -16.00
C VAL A 390 38.55 0.90 -17.42
N TRP A 391 37.94 1.89 -18.09
CA TRP A 391 38.36 2.31 -19.42
C TRP A 391 39.82 2.81 -19.43
N SER A 392 40.19 3.64 -18.44
CA SER A 392 41.57 4.17 -18.34
C SER A 392 42.60 3.05 -18.11
N TYR A 393 42.23 2.00 -17.38
CA TYR A 393 43.06 0.82 -17.17
C TYR A 393 43.26 0.02 -18.46
N GLU A 394 42.19 -0.23 -19.21
CA GLU A 394 42.24 -0.95 -20.49
C GLU A 394 43.08 -0.18 -21.52
N MET A 395 42.85 1.13 -21.64
CA MET A 395 43.63 1.99 -22.53
C MET A 395 45.11 2.00 -22.15
N LEU A 396 45.44 2.21 -20.87
CA LEU A 396 46.83 2.21 -20.42
C LEU A 396 47.52 0.86 -20.66
N THR A 397 46.78 -0.25 -20.61
CA THR A 397 47.31 -1.58 -20.95
C THR A 397 47.74 -1.63 -22.42
N ILE A 398 46.85 -1.18 -23.32
CA ILE A 398 47.14 -1.11 -24.76
C ILE A 398 48.33 -0.17 -25.03
N LEU A 399 48.38 1.01 -24.41
CA LEU A 399 49.48 1.97 -24.61
C LEU A 399 50.83 1.44 -24.13
N LEU A 400 50.85 0.72 -23.00
CA LEU A 400 52.07 0.08 -22.52
C LEU A 400 52.54 -1.04 -23.43
N GLU A 401 51.62 -1.85 -23.97
CA GLU A 401 51.93 -2.90 -24.94
C GLU A 401 52.52 -2.30 -26.22
N LYS A 402 51.88 -1.26 -26.79
CA LYS A 402 52.40 -0.48 -27.93
C LYS A 402 53.81 0.05 -27.63
N PHE A 403 54.01 0.67 -26.45
CA PHE A 403 55.30 1.23 -26.05
C PHE A 403 56.41 0.16 -25.92
N ILE A 404 56.09 -1.00 -25.33
CA ILE A 404 57.03 -2.11 -25.21
C ILE A 404 57.38 -2.68 -26.60
N GLN A 405 56.42 -2.76 -27.51
CA GLN A 405 56.63 -3.22 -28.88
C GLN A 405 57.57 -2.29 -29.64
N ILE A 406 57.33 -0.97 -29.60
CA ILE A 406 58.22 0.05 -30.22
C ILE A 406 59.63 -0.06 -29.64
N LYS A 407 59.76 -0.23 -28.32
CA LYS A 407 61.08 -0.36 -27.69
C LYS A 407 61.83 -1.62 -28.14
N LYS A 408 61.14 -2.72 -28.43
CA LYS A 408 61.74 -3.96 -28.93
C LYS A 408 62.05 -3.92 -30.42
N SER A 409 61.31 -3.14 -31.21
CA SER A 409 61.43 -3.12 -32.66
C SER A 409 62.54 -2.20 -33.18
N ILE A 410 63.11 -1.32 -32.34
CA ILE A 410 64.26 -0.48 -32.71
C ILE A 410 65.53 -1.35 -32.82
N PRO A 411 66.11 -1.53 -34.02
CA PRO A 411 67.35 -2.29 -34.19
C PRO A 411 68.53 -1.56 -33.55
N TYR A 412 69.54 -2.31 -33.10
CA TYR A 412 70.71 -1.76 -32.39
C TYR A 412 71.42 -0.63 -33.18
N VAL A 413 71.40 -0.71 -34.50
CA VAL A 413 72.02 0.25 -35.44
C VAL A 413 71.35 1.64 -35.38
N PHE A 414 70.05 1.71 -35.08
CA PHE A 414 69.27 2.96 -35.02
C PHE A 414 69.11 3.50 -33.60
N CYS A 415 69.75 2.90 -32.59
CA CYS A 415 69.69 3.35 -31.20
C CYS A 415 70.02 4.84 -31.03
N ASN A 416 70.95 5.39 -31.82
CA ASN A 416 71.31 6.80 -31.75
C ASN A 416 70.25 7.74 -32.34
N ILE A 417 69.53 7.31 -33.38
CA ILE A 417 68.44 8.07 -34.02
C ILE A 417 67.13 7.94 -33.19
N GLY A 418 66.96 6.80 -32.51
CA GLY A 418 65.83 6.55 -31.61
C GLY A 418 65.93 7.24 -30.24
N LYS A 419 67.13 7.67 -29.79
CA LYS A 419 67.34 8.34 -28.48
C LYS A 419 66.43 9.57 -28.24
N PRO A 420 66.33 10.55 -29.15
CA PRO A 420 65.42 11.69 -28.99
C PRO A 420 63.96 11.27 -28.86
N LEU A 421 63.49 10.34 -29.71
CA LEU A 421 62.13 9.80 -29.69
C LEU A 421 61.85 9.08 -28.36
N MET A 422 62.79 8.28 -27.87
CA MET A 422 62.70 7.61 -26.57
C MET A 422 62.69 8.58 -25.39
N ASN A 423 63.44 9.69 -25.46
CA ASN A 423 63.42 10.74 -24.43
C ASN A 423 62.09 11.51 -24.42
N GLN A 424 61.52 11.80 -25.59
CA GLN A 424 60.18 12.41 -25.69
C GLN A 424 59.11 11.44 -25.18
N LEU A 425 59.13 10.18 -25.59
CA LEU A 425 58.23 9.13 -25.08
C LEU A 425 58.31 9.01 -23.54
N ASN A 426 59.52 8.91 -22.98
CA ASN A 426 59.70 8.88 -21.53
C ASN A 426 59.19 10.16 -20.84
N THR A 427 59.25 11.31 -21.51
CA THR A 427 58.72 12.59 -21.00
C THR A 427 57.20 12.58 -20.94
N HIS A 428 56.53 12.05 -21.97
CA HIS A 428 55.07 11.88 -22.00
C HIS A 428 54.56 10.84 -20.99
N PHE A 429 55.34 9.79 -20.70
CA PHE A 429 54.99 8.79 -19.68
C PHE A 429 55.36 9.20 -18.24
N ARG A 430 56.28 10.16 -18.04
CA ARG A 430 56.75 10.65 -16.72
C ARG A 430 55.63 11.08 -15.76
N PRO A 431 54.55 11.77 -16.20
CA PRO A 431 53.43 12.14 -15.35
C PRO A 431 52.72 10.94 -14.72
N PHE A 432 52.59 9.81 -15.44
CA PHE A 432 51.92 8.60 -14.94
C PHE A 432 52.69 7.86 -13.84
N PHE A 433 53.99 8.13 -13.72
CA PHE A 433 54.83 7.59 -12.64
C PHE A 433 54.81 8.44 -11.37
N LYS A 434 54.45 9.74 -11.46
CA LYS A 434 54.63 10.70 -10.35
C LYS A 434 53.39 11.51 -9.97
N LYS A 435 52.64 12.02 -10.94
CA LYS A 435 51.60 13.03 -10.74
C LYS A 435 50.17 12.53 -11.02
N VAL A 436 50.00 11.68 -12.03
CA VAL A 436 48.67 11.19 -12.42
C VAL A 436 48.29 10.01 -11.53
N THR A 437 47.15 10.14 -10.87
CA THR A 437 46.55 9.12 -10.00
C THR A 437 45.19 8.72 -10.56
N TRP A 438 44.57 7.67 -10.05
CA TRP A 438 43.24 7.22 -10.50
C TRP A 438 42.11 8.24 -10.22
N LYS A 439 42.36 9.24 -9.37
CA LYS A 439 41.43 10.34 -9.07
C LYS A 439 41.57 11.56 -9.99
N THR A 440 42.65 11.65 -10.75
CA THR A 440 42.94 12.81 -11.58
C THR A 440 41.83 12.98 -12.65
N LEU A 441 41.31 14.21 -12.81
CA LEU A 441 40.20 14.47 -13.74
C LEU A 441 40.66 14.44 -15.22
N SER A 442 41.93 14.76 -15.48
CA SER A 442 42.52 14.84 -16.82
C SER A 442 43.00 13.51 -17.39
N ILE A 443 42.84 12.38 -16.69
CA ILE A 443 43.41 11.07 -17.09
C ILE A 443 43.09 10.73 -18.55
N VAL A 444 41.83 10.92 -18.97
CA VAL A 444 41.39 10.59 -20.33
C VAL A 444 42.11 11.44 -21.38
N SER A 445 42.24 12.75 -21.14
CA SER A 445 42.97 13.65 -22.05
C SER A 445 44.46 13.32 -22.08
N ASP A 446 45.05 13.02 -20.93
CA ASP A 446 46.46 12.67 -20.83
C ASP A 446 46.77 11.34 -21.55
N LEU A 447 45.86 10.36 -21.47
CA LEU A 447 45.96 9.09 -22.20
C LEU A 447 45.84 9.30 -23.72
N HIS A 448 44.89 10.12 -24.20
CA HIS A 448 44.76 10.40 -25.64
C HIS A 448 45.98 11.12 -26.22
N LYS A 449 46.60 12.05 -25.47
CA LYS A 449 47.84 12.70 -25.90
C LYS A 449 48.98 11.69 -26.11
N VAL A 450 49.03 10.67 -25.26
CA VAL A 450 50.05 9.63 -25.33
C VAL A 450 49.77 8.65 -26.46
N ASP A 451 48.49 8.33 -26.72
CA ASP A 451 48.09 7.49 -27.85
C ASP A 451 48.42 8.13 -29.20
N HIS A 452 48.02 9.40 -29.41
CA HIS A 452 48.37 10.15 -30.62
C HIS A 452 49.89 10.18 -30.84
N PHE A 453 50.65 10.45 -29.77
CA PHE A 453 52.11 10.50 -29.86
C PHE A 453 52.74 9.12 -30.13
N LEU A 454 52.15 8.04 -29.60
CA LEU A 454 52.60 6.68 -29.89
C LEU A 454 52.31 6.28 -31.34
N ASP A 455 51.17 6.71 -31.89
CA ASP A 455 50.82 6.48 -33.30
C ASP A 455 51.76 7.26 -34.24
N ASP A 456 52.11 8.51 -33.90
CA ASP A 456 53.13 9.28 -34.61
C ASP A 456 54.51 8.59 -34.56
N ALA A 457 54.89 8.07 -33.39
CA ALA A 457 56.13 7.34 -33.20
C ALA A 457 56.17 6.00 -33.98
N LEU A 458 55.03 5.30 -34.04
CA LEU A 458 54.85 4.09 -34.85
C LEU A 458 54.95 4.39 -36.35
N TRP A 459 54.37 5.50 -36.81
CA TRP A 459 54.48 5.96 -38.19
C TRP A 459 55.94 6.30 -38.56
N PHE A 460 56.63 7.05 -37.69
CA PHE A 460 58.04 7.38 -37.86
C PHE A 460 58.92 6.12 -37.89
N HIS A 461 58.64 5.14 -37.04
CA HIS A 461 59.33 3.85 -37.05
C HIS A 461 59.10 3.08 -38.35
N LYS A 462 57.86 2.99 -38.84
CA LYS A 462 57.56 2.37 -40.14
C LYS A 462 58.30 3.06 -41.30
N MET A 463 58.40 4.38 -41.28
CA MET A 463 59.17 5.14 -42.28
C MET A 463 60.66 4.82 -42.21
N LEU A 464 61.24 4.67 -41.02
CA LEU A 464 62.64 4.25 -40.86
C LEU A 464 62.89 2.84 -41.41
N THR A 465 62.00 1.88 -41.14
CA THR A 465 62.11 0.51 -41.65
C THR A 465 61.94 0.45 -43.18
N ILE A 466 61.07 1.30 -43.74
CA ILE A 466 60.92 1.44 -45.20
C ILE A 466 62.21 2.03 -45.81
N MET A 467 62.85 3.00 -45.17
CA MET A 467 64.12 3.58 -45.64
C MET A 467 65.30 2.60 -45.56
N GLU A 468 65.31 1.65 -44.61
CA GLU A 468 66.27 0.53 -44.61
C GLU A 468 66.07 -0.43 -45.80
N GLY A 469 64.82 -0.58 -46.27
CA GLY A 469 64.46 -1.45 -47.40
C GLY A 469 64.72 -0.86 -48.79
N ILE A 470 65.13 0.41 -48.90
CA ILE A 470 65.48 1.02 -50.18
C ILE A 470 66.95 0.67 -50.50
N PRO A 471 67.25 -0.08 -51.58
CA PRO A 471 68.63 -0.34 -51.97
C PRO A 471 69.30 1.00 -52.28
N ARG A 472 70.38 1.31 -51.57
CA ARG A 472 71.26 2.42 -51.93
C ARG A 472 71.78 2.15 -53.33
N LYS A 473 71.33 2.94 -54.32
CA LYS A 473 71.94 2.90 -55.65
C LYS A 473 73.43 3.25 -55.51
N PRO A 474 74.32 2.52 -56.20
CA PRO A 474 75.76 2.75 -56.16
C PRO A 474 76.14 4.13 -56.68
#